data_AF-A0AAE0ZQV4-F1
#
_entry.id   AF-A0AAE0ZQV4-F1
#
_cell.length_a   1.000
_cell.length_b   1.000
_cell.length_c   1.000
_cell.angle_alpha   90.00
_cell.angle_beta   90.00
_cell.angle_gamma   90.00
#
_symmetry.space_group_name_H-M   'P 1'
#
loop_
_entity.id
_entity.type
_entity.pdbx_description
1 polymer ?
#
loop_
_entity_poly.entity_id
_entity_poly.type
_entity_poly.pdbx_seq_one_letter_code
_entity_poly.pdbx_strand_id
1 'polypeptide(L)'
;MFSLRIVTTSQYQAAPIPGLDTTTSEFRGSNVKRVPVLRIFGSTPAGQKTCMHIHGVFPYLYVPYDGTQPADRYLRQFAASLDKALNVANRSASGNQQHVYKISIVSGIPMYGYHPDEEQFLKIYLYNPNNVRKTLNGRIEIKT
;
A
#
# COMPACT_ATOMS: atom_id res chain seq x y z
N MET A 1 5.60 -11.52 -28.32
CA MET A 1 5.92 -10.95 -27.00
C MET A 1 5.75 -9.44 -27.09
N PHE A 2 4.98 -8.83 -26.20
CA PHE A 2 4.86 -7.37 -26.14
C PHE A 2 6.06 -6.77 -25.39
N SER A 3 6.66 -5.70 -25.91
CA SER A 3 7.79 -5.01 -25.27
C SER A 3 7.66 -3.49 -25.44
N LEU A 4 8.11 -2.76 -24.42
CA LEU A 4 7.98 -1.32 -24.33
C LEU A 4 9.18 -0.73 -23.59
N ARG A 5 9.80 0.32 -24.17
CA ARG A 5 10.87 1.08 -23.52
C ARG A 5 10.27 2.05 -22.52
N ILE A 6 10.69 1.97 -21.26
CA ILE A 6 10.29 2.91 -20.21
C ILE A 6 10.99 4.25 -20.45
N VAL A 7 10.22 5.31 -20.70
CA VAL A 7 10.74 6.69 -20.82
C VAL A 7 10.40 7.47 -19.55
N THR A 8 9.14 7.42 -19.12
CA THR A 8 8.71 8.04 -17.88
C THR A 8 7.57 7.25 -17.25
N THR A 9 7.46 7.35 -15.94
CA THR A 9 6.43 6.68 -15.14
C THR A 9 5.64 7.70 -14.35
N SER A 10 4.33 7.53 -14.28
CA SER A 10 3.47 8.33 -13.39
C SER A 10 2.44 7.44 -12.73
N GLN A 11 1.81 7.91 -11.66
CA GLN A 11 0.75 7.18 -10.98
C GLN A 11 -0.47 8.06 -10.79
N TYR A 12 -1.65 7.44 -10.76
CA TYR A 12 -2.90 8.10 -10.41
C TYR A 12 -3.83 7.12 -9.67
N GLN A 13 -4.93 7.64 -9.14
CA GLN A 13 -5.97 6.82 -8.53
C GLN A 13 -7.22 6.75 -9.41
N ALA A 14 -7.75 5.55 -9.60
CA ALA A 14 -8.96 5.29 -10.39
C ALA A 14 -9.95 4.42 -9.60
N ALA A 15 -11.20 4.34 -10.05
CA ALA A 15 -12.11 3.31 -9.55
C ALA A 15 -11.60 1.93 -9.98
N PRO A 16 -11.73 0.88 -9.15
CA PRO A 16 -11.25 -0.45 -9.48
C PRO A 16 -12.01 -1.03 -10.68
N ILE A 17 -11.28 -1.67 -11.60
CA ILE A 17 -11.86 -2.37 -12.75
C ILE A 17 -12.02 -3.87 -12.40
N PRO A 18 -13.24 -4.43 -12.45
CA PRO A 18 -13.44 -5.87 -12.22
C PRO A 18 -12.58 -6.72 -13.15
N GLY A 19 -11.88 -7.71 -12.60
CA GLY A 19 -10.97 -8.59 -13.35
C GLY A 19 -9.53 -8.09 -13.45
N LEU A 20 -9.26 -6.80 -13.22
CA LEU A 20 -7.91 -6.24 -13.19
C LEU A 20 -7.49 -5.77 -11.79
N ASP A 21 -8.43 -5.26 -11.00
CA ASP A 21 -8.20 -4.70 -9.67
C ASP A 21 -9.02 -5.42 -8.59
N THR A 22 -8.58 -5.31 -7.34
CA THR A 22 -9.37 -5.76 -6.19
C THR A 22 -10.53 -4.80 -5.91
N THR A 23 -11.75 -5.32 -5.94
CA THR A 23 -12.99 -4.54 -5.75
C THR A 23 -13.49 -4.52 -4.31
N THR A 24 -13.08 -5.49 -3.49
CA THR A 24 -13.51 -5.64 -2.08
C THR A 24 -12.31 -5.69 -1.14
N SER A 25 -12.41 -5.01 -0.01
CA SER A 25 -11.35 -5.03 1.01
C SER A 25 -11.49 -6.27 1.90
N GLU A 26 -10.42 -7.08 2.01
CA GLU A 26 -10.38 -8.26 2.89
C GLU A 26 -10.58 -7.90 4.37
N PHE A 27 -10.06 -6.75 4.82
CA PHE A 27 -10.15 -6.34 6.23
C PHE A 27 -11.54 -5.84 6.65
N ARG A 28 -12.32 -5.34 5.70
CA ARG A 28 -13.53 -4.56 5.99
C ARG A 28 -14.78 -5.11 5.33
N GLY A 29 -14.65 -6.05 4.38
CA GLY A 29 -15.76 -6.61 3.61
C GLY A 29 -16.50 -5.57 2.75
N SER A 30 -15.94 -4.37 2.58
CA SER A 30 -16.59 -3.26 1.89
C SER A 30 -15.95 -3.00 0.52
N ASN A 31 -16.70 -2.30 -0.34
CA ASN A 31 -16.23 -1.94 -1.66
C ASN A 31 -15.08 -0.94 -1.63
N VAL A 32 -14.04 -1.23 -2.40
CA VAL A 32 -12.88 -0.37 -2.63
C VAL A 32 -13.31 0.74 -3.59
N LYS A 33 -13.09 2.00 -3.19
CA LYS A 33 -13.48 3.16 -4.01
C LYS A 33 -12.40 3.58 -5.00
N ARG A 34 -11.13 3.47 -4.60
CA ARG A 34 -9.98 3.99 -5.35
C ARG A 34 -8.79 3.04 -5.23
N VAL A 35 -8.16 2.73 -6.35
CA VAL A 35 -6.95 1.91 -6.44
C VAL A 35 -5.83 2.67 -7.16
N PRO A 36 -4.55 2.42 -6.84
CA PRO A 36 -3.43 3.00 -7.56
C PRO A 36 -3.26 2.31 -8.92
N VAL A 37 -3.09 3.11 -9.97
CA VAL A 37 -2.74 2.64 -11.31
C VAL A 37 -1.43 3.30 -11.72
N LEU A 38 -0.45 2.47 -12.07
CA LEU A 38 0.83 2.93 -12.58
C LEU A 38 0.74 3.09 -14.10
N ARG A 39 1.20 4.22 -14.62
CA ARG A 39 1.31 4.50 -16.05
C ARG A 39 2.77 4.51 -16.45
N ILE A 40 3.07 3.72 -17.47
CA ILE A 40 4.37 3.73 -18.13
C ILE A 40 4.18 4.37 -19.51
N PHE A 41 4.91 5.45 -19.76
CA PHE A 41 4.98 6.08 -21.07
C PHE A 41 6.27 5.66 -21.76
N GLY A 42 6.14 5.28 -23.01
CA GLY A 42 7.23 4.66 -23.74
C GLY A 42 7.00 4.53 -25.23
N SER A 43 7.89 3.78 -25.87
CA SER A 43 7.74 3.37 -27.26
C SER A 43 7.93 1.86 -27.42
N THR A 44 7.21 1.26 -28.36
CA THR A 44 7.46 -0.11 -28.81
C THR A 44 8.74 -0.16 -29.66
N PRO A 45 9.34 -1.34 -29.91
CA PRO A 45 10.48 -1.46 -30.82
C PRO A 45 10.21 -0.91 -32.24
N ALA A 46 8.93 -0.90 -32.65
CA ALA A 46 8.49 -0.32 -33.92
C ALA A 46 8.33 1.22 -33.89
N GLY A 47 8.66 1.88 -32.77
CA GLY A 47 8.62 3.34 -32.64
C GLY A 47 7.26 3.94 -32.27
N GLN A 48 6.23 3.12 -32.03
CA GLN A 48 4.90 3.61 -31.68
C GLN A 48 4.90 4.13 -30.23
N LYS A 49 4.40 5.34 -30.00
CA LYS A 49 4.22 5.88 -28.65
C LYS A 49 3.11 5.12 -27.94
N THR A 50 3.34 4.73 -26.69
CA THR A 50 2.39 3.92 -25.93
C THR A 50 2.32 4.39 -24.48
N CYS A 51 1.11 4.38 -23.92
CA CYS A 51 0.85 4.56 -22.50
C CYS A 51 0.27 3.24 -21.97
N MET A 52 1.02 2.55 -21.13
CA MET A 52 0.61 1.28 -20.52
C MET A 52 0.11 1.51 -19.11
N HIS A 53 -1.08 0.98 -18.80
CA HIS A 53 -1.66 1.03 -17.46
C HIS A 53 -1.44 -0.30 -16.76
N ILE A 54 -0.78 -0.25 -15.61
CA ILE A 54 -0.51 -1.42 -14.77
C ILE A 54 -1.43 -1.34 -13.55
N HIS A 55 -2.22 -2.39 -13.40
CA HIS A 55 -3.18 -2.60 -12.32
C HIS A 55 -2.60 -3.58 -11.28
N GLY A 56 -3.12 -3.54 -10.05
CA GLY A 56 -2.70 -4.46 -8.98
C GLY A 56 -1.37 -4.17 -8.29
N VAL A 57 -0.72 -3.03 -8.56
CA VAL A 57 0.54 -2.64 -7.90
C VAL A 57 0.26 -1.63 -6.80
N PHE A 58 0.33 -2.10 -5.55
CA PHE A 58 0.06 -1.28 -4.37
C PHE A 58 1.37 -0.87 -3.66
N PRO A 59 1.52 0.42 -3.27
CA PRO A 59 2.63 0.86 -2.45
C PRO A 59 2.60 0.19 -1.07
N TYR A 60 3.77 -0.09 -0.52
CA TYR A 60 3.91 -0.74 0.79
C TYR A 60 5.02 -0.13 1.64
N LEU A 61 4.95 -0.42 2.93
CA LEU A 61 5.99 -0.11 3.92
C LEU A 61 6.10 -1.26 4.93
N TYR A 62 7.21 -1.28 5.67
CA TYR A 62 7.50 -2.28 6.71
C TYR A 62 7.57 -1.63 8.09
N VAL A 63 7.00 -2.28 9.09
CA VAL A 63 7.08 -1.89 10.51
C VAL A 63 7.44 -3.13 11.33
N PRO A 64 8.36 -3.05 12.31
CA PRO A 64 8.67 -4.17 13.19
C PRO A 64 7.40 -4.74 13.86
N TYR A 65 7.34 -6.05 14.00
CA TYR A 65 6.23 -6.75 14.65
C TYR A 65 6.71 -7.40 15.94
N ASP A 66 6.01 -7.13 17.03
CA ASP A 66 6.32 -7.61 18.38
C ASP A 66 5.82 -9.04 18.68
N GLY A 67 5.15 -9.69 17.72
CA GLY A 67 4.59 -11.01 17.91
C GLY A 67 3.24 -11.03 18.65
N THR A 68 2.55 -9.88 18.81
CA THR A 68 1.27 -9.79 19.53
C THR A 68 0.20 -10.73 18.96
N GLN A 69 -0.30 -11.66 19.79
CA GLN A 69 -1.36 -12.61 19.45
C GLN A 69 -2.72 -12.25 20.09
N PRO A 70 -3.87 -12.61 19.47
CA PRO A 70 -4.00 -13.27 18.17
C PRO A 70 -3.75 -12.31 17.01
N ALA A 71 -2.87 -12.71 16.08
CA ALA A 71 -2.40 -11.87 14.98
C ALA A 71 -3.53 -11.25 14.16
N ASP A 72 -4.56 -12.03 13.79
CA ASP A 72 -5.68 -11.53 12.97
C ASP A 72 -6.44 -10.36 13.61
N ARG A 73 -6.64 -10.43 14.93
CA ARG A 73 -7.33 -9.36 15.68
C ARG A 73 -6.44 -8.13 15.74
N TYR A 74 -5.16 -8.32 16.04
CA TYR A 74 -4.18 -7.24 16.10
C TYR A 74 -4.08 -6.51 14.75
N LEU A 75 -3.93 -7.25 13.64
CA LEU A 75 -3.85 -6.69 12.30
C LEU A 75 -5.08 -5.86 11.93
N ARG A 76 -6.29 -6.35 12.23
CA ARG A 76 -7.55 -5.62 11.99
C ARG A 76 -7.66 -4.33 12.81
N GLN A 77 -7.22 -4.37 14.06
CA GLN A 77 -7.22 -3.22 14.97
C GLN A 77 -6.15 -2.20 14.54
N PHE A 78 -4.95 -2.67 14.20
CA PHE A 78 -3.86 -1.84 13.68
C PHE A 78 -4.27 -1.12 12.39
N ALA A 79 -4.87 -1.85 11.44
CA ALA A 79 -5.40 -1.25 10.21
C ALA A 79 -6.46 -0.16 10.51
N ALA A 80 -7.35 -0.39 11.50
CA ALA A 80 -8.37 0.59 11.89
C ALA A 80 -7.78 1.85 12.53
N SER A 81 -6.79 1.67 13.40
CA SER A 81 -6.05 2.78 14.00
C SER A 81 -5.35 3.60 12.92
N LEU A 82 -4.69 2.92 11.97
CA LEU A 82 -3.95 3.57 10.89
C LEU A 82 -4.87 4.33 9.92
N ASP A 83 -6.01 3.75 9.54
CA ASP A 83 -7.03 4.43 8.73
C ASP A 83 -7.52 5.70 9.43
N LYS A 84 -7.83 5.62 10.73
CA LYS A 84 -8.28 6.78 11.53
C LYS A 84 -7.20 7.86 11.60
N ALA A 85 -5.96 7.50 11.89
CA ALA A 85 -4.84 8.43 11.94
C ALA A 85 -4.63 9.13 10.58
N LEU A 86 -4.73 8.39 9.48
CA LEU A 86 -4.63 8.95 8.13
C LEU A 86 -5.80 9.86 7.75
N ASN A 87 -7.01 9.54 8.18
CA ASN A 87 -8.18 10.41 8.00
C ASN A 87 -7.97 11.75 8.72
N VAL A 88 -7.45 11.73 9.94
CA VAL A 88 -7.08 12.95 10.68
C VAL A 88 -5.96 13.72 9.97
N ALA A 89 -4.89 13.04 9.54
CA ALA A 89 -3.78 13.66 8.83
C ALA A 89 -4.18 14.28 7.47
N ASN A 90 -5.21 13.72 6.82
CA ASN A 90 -5.80 14.23 5.59
C ASN A 90 -6.89 15.30 5.83
N ARG A 91 -6.96 15.88 7.05
CA ARG A 91 -7.97 16.89 7.45
C ARG A 91 -9.41 16.44 7.18
N SER A 92 -9.61 15.13 7.17
CA SER A 92 -10.88 14.46 6.89
C SER A 92 -11.28 13.65 8.11
N ALA A 93 -11.31 14.30 9.28
CA ALA A 93 -11.49 13.62 10.57
C ALA A 93 -12.84 12.88 10.70
N SER A 94 -13.88 13.35 9.99
CA SER A 94 -15.19 12.69 9.88
C SER A 94 -15.28 11.69 8.72
N GLY A 95 -14.23 11.57 7.90
CA GLY A 95 -14.19 10.67 6.76
C GLY A 95 -14.00 9.22 7.19
N ASN A 96 -14.85 8.33 6.69
CA ASN A 96 -14.67 6.88 6.84
C ASN A 96 -13.92 6.29 5.63
N GLN A 97 -12.87 6.97 5.18
CA GLN A 97 -12.10 6.55 4.02
C GLN A 97 -11.10 5.47 4.42
N GLN A 98 -11.00 4.44 3.59
CA GLN A 98 -10.07 3.33 3.73
C GLN A 98 -8.76 3.68 3.04
N HIS A 99 -7.66 3.52 3.77
CA HIS A 99 -6.32 3.79 3.28
C HIS A 99 -5.47 2.53 3.23
N VAL A 100 -5.71 1.58 4.13
CA VAL A 100 -5.04 0.28 4.16
C VAL A 100 -5.72 -0.73 3.25
N TYR A 101 -4.95 -1.35 2.35
CA TYR A 101 -5.39 -2.43 1.48
C TYR A 101 -5.26 -3.80 2.17
N LYS A 102 -4.01 -4.15 2.54
CA LYS A 102 -3.63 -5.44 3.11
C LYS A 102 -2.49 -5.25 4.11
N ILE A 103 -2.39 -6.10 5.12
CA ILE A 103 -1.23 -6.22 6.00
C ILE A 103 -0.83 -7.69 6.02
N SER A 104 0.46 -7.96 5.87
CA SER A 104 0.99 -9.32 5.89
C SER A 104 2.21 -9.38 6.79
N ILE A 105 2.30 -10.40 7.63
CA ILE A 105 3.48 -10.64 8.46
C ILE A 105 4.52 -11.31 7.56
N VAL A 106 5.74 -10.79 7.57
CA VAL A 106 6.88 -11.32 6.82
C VAL A 106 8.10 -11.39 7.74
N SER A 107 8.97 -12.37 7.52
CA SER A 107 10.27 -12.43 8.17
C SER A 107 11.33 -11.77 7.28
N GLY A 108 12.31 -11.11 7.90
CA GLY A 108 13.42 -10.50 7.20
C GLY A 108 14.53 -10.06 8.15
N ILE A 109 15.67 -9.64 7.59
CA ILE A 109 16.82 -9.16 8.35
C ILE A 109 16.95 -7.65 8.11
N PRO A 110 16.94 -6.80 9.16
CA PRO A 110 17.20 -5.38 8.99
C PRO A 110 18.58 -5.15 8.37
N MET A 111 18.65 -4.29 7.36
CA MET A 111 19.93 -3.96 6.72
C MET A 111 20.85 -3.11 7.61
N TYR A 112 20.30 -2.36 8.57
CA TYR A 112 21.08 -1.45 9.41
C TYR A 112 21.31 -2.05 10.80
N GLY A 113 22.56 -2.10 11.21
CA GLY A 113 23.00 -2.81 12.43
C GLY A 113 23.41 -4.26 12.14
N TYR A 114 23.92 -4.94 13.17
CA TYR A 114 24.20 -6.37 13.10
C TYR A 114 23.02 -7.13 13.73
N HIS A 115 22.37 -7.95 12.92
CA HIS A 115 21.23 -8.78 13.31
C HIS A 115 21.56 -10.23 12.96
N PRO A 116 21.77 -11.10 13.95
CA PRO A 116 22.16 -12.49 13.70
C PRO A 116 20.99 -13.35 13.21
N ASP A 117 19.76 -12.97 13.56
CA ASP A 117 18.54 -13.74 13.31
C ASP A 117 17.52 -12.92 12.49
N GLU A 118 16.53 -13.62 11.91
CA GLU A 118 15.40 -12.98 11.26
C GLU A 118 14.42 -12.39 12.28
N GLU A 119 13.98 -11.17 11.99
CA GLU A 119 12.92 -10.50 12.73
C GLU A 119 11.61 -10.49 11.92
N GLN A 120 10.47 -10.35 12.61
CA GLN A 120 9.17 -10.25 11.97
C GLN A 120 8.79 -8.79 11.70
N PHE A 121 8.20 -8.55 10.53
CA PHE A 121 7.72 -7.24 10.08
C PHE A 121 6.29 -7.32 9.58
N LEU A 122 5.55 -6.24 9.80
CA LEU A 122 4.27 -5.98 9.14
C LEU A 122 4.53 -5.30 7.80
N LYS A 123 4.25 -6.01 6.70
CA LYS A 123 4.17 -5.42 5.35
C LYS A 123 2.80 -4.82 5.13
N ILE A 124 2.71 -3.50 5.20
CA ILE A 124 1.46 -2.74 5.11
C ILE A 124 1.31 -2.18 3.69
N TYR A 125 0.27 -2.59 2.98
CA TYR A 125 -0.08 -2.10 1.65
C TYR A 125 -1.14 -0.99 1.74
N LEU A 126 -0.96 0.08 0.97
CA LEU A 126 -1.83 1.26 0.98
C LEU A 126 -2.49 1.49 -0.38
N TYR A 127 -3.68 2.09 -0.41
CA TYR A 127 -4.34 2.49 -1.67
C TYR A 127 -3.76 3.76 -2.29
N ASN A 128 -3.23 4.66 -1.46
CA ASN A 128 -2.67 5.94 -1.91
C ASN A 128 -1.16 5.99 -1.66
N PRO A 129 -0.33 6.09 -2.71
CA PRO A 129 1.12 6.28 -2.59
C PRO A 129 1.51 7.49 -1.73
N ASN A 130 0.74 8.57 -1.79
CA ASN A 130 1.01 9.78 -1.01
C ASN A 130 0.83 9.57 0.50
N ASN A 131 0.07 8.55 0.90
CA ASN A 131 -0.11 8.23 2.31
C ASN A 131 1.11 7.54 2.91
N VAL A 132 1.96 6.86 2.12
CA VAL A 132 3.19 6.21 2.62
C VAL A 132 4.08 7.21 3.35
N ARG A 133 4.28 8.38 2.75
CA ARG A 133 5.11 9.43 3.38
C ARG A 133 4.44 10.01 4.62
N LYS A 134 3.11 10.09 4.64
CA LYS A 134 2.34 10.62 5.78
C LYS A 134 2.29 9.64 6.95
N THR A 135 2.21 8.33 6.70
CA THR A 135 2.30 7.32 7.75
C THR A 135 3.66 7.31 8.42
N LEU A 136 4.74 7.55 7.66
CA LEU A 136 6.10 7.58 8.20
C LEU A 136 6.43 8.88 8.94
N ASN A 137 6.01 10.02 8.40
CA ASN A 137 6.30 11.34 8.99
C ASN A 137 5.28 11.76 10.06
N GLY A 138 4.15 11.05 10.14
CA GLY A 138 3.21 11.24 11.21
C GLY A 138 3.93 10.95 12.51
N ARG A 139 3.92 11.92 13.43
CA ARG A 139 4.19 11.73 14.87
C ARG A 139 3.04 10.91 15.47
N ILE A 140 2.68 9.81 14.80
CA ILE A 140 1.76 8.81 15.27
C ILE A 140 2.61 8.06 16.28
N GLU A 141 2.54 8.48 17.54
CA GLU A 141 3.00 7.65 18.65
C GLU A 141 2.24 6.33 18.53
N ILE A 142 2.85 5.36 17.86
CA ILE A 142 2.47 3.97 17.96
C ILE A 142 2.91 3.60 19.38
N LYS A 143 2.06 3.94 20.36
CA LYS A 143 2.21 3.44 21.72
C LYS A 143 2.04 1.93 21.61
N THR A 144 3.18 1.26 21.71
CA THR A 144 3.30 -0.16 22.04
C THR A 144 2.70 -0.39 23.42
#